data_AF-A0A498G1W2-F1
#
_entry.id   AF-A0A498G1W2-F1
#
_cell.length_a   1.000
_cell.length_b   1.000
_cell.length_c   1.000
_cell.angle_alpha   90.00
_cell.angle_beta   90.00
_cell.angle_gamma   90.00
#
_symmetry.space_group_name_H-M   'P 1'
#
loop_
_entity.id
_entity.type
_entity.pdbx_description
1 polymer ?
#
loop_
_entity_poly.entity_id
_entity_poly.type
_entity_poly.pdbx_seq_one_letter_code
_entity_poly.pdbx_strand_id
1 'polypeptide(L)'
;MKRSSAIVLLTAFVVVFASATPGMLATTTAAQGSQENGRDGGPSGPQVSVGPNPDGSHSMRVENVGANQTIRVQFRYRAASPDSGLQMREMAVRTNRSGDYRFTLRTSRNVSAGVPRFAGPTPFGYFNITHRFPNENVTNASLTFTLNRTRLRERNVSADQVALHRYDAQNQTWDRLRTRITDRNATHIAYRAESPGLSEFAVAPAMADGRGMSPHGPNVSVGPNPNGSHSVQVENVGANQTIRVRFRYRAESPDVGIQMQEMALRTNQRGDYQFTLRTAQNASAGVRRFTGPAPFGYFNITHQFSNENVTNASLTFLLNRTRLRERNVSADQVALYRYTTQNQTWTRLRTQIQTQNATHVRYRAESPGLSEFAVAATVDTSAVTATETSEPPETETTSTGTPGFSVGITVFALIVFLGRVWLR
;
A
#
# COMPACT_ATOMS: atom_id res chain seq x y z
N MET A 1 44.32 36.52 -68.64
CA MET A 1 44.84 36.89 -67.30
C MET A 1 44.18 38.17 -66.83
N LYS A 2 43.37 38.10 -65.76
CA LYS A 2 43.36 39.02 -64.61
C LYS A 2 42.16 38.66 -63.72
N ARG A 3 42.48 38.05 -62.57
CA ARG A 3 41.59 37.92 -61.42
C ARG A 3 41.44 39.29 -60.78
N SER A 4 40.25 39.65 -60.33
CA SER A 4 40.09 40.59 -59.22
C SER A 4 38.81 40.28 -58.45
N SER A 5 38.99 40.29 -57.14
CA SER A 5 38.23 39.59 -56.12
C SER A 5 36.91 40.28 -55.77
N ALA A 6 35.88 39.47 -55.52
CA ALA A 6 34.66 39.91 -54.87
C ALA A 6 34.91 40.05 -53.35
N ILE A 7 34.69 41.25 -52.82
CA ILE A 7 34.57 41.49 -51.38
C ILE A 7 33.09 41.28 -51.05
N VAL A 8 32.78 40.13 -50.46
CA VAL A 8 31.49 39.88 -49.81
C VAL A 8 31.60 40.39 -48.38
N LEU A 9 30.93 41.51 -48.10
CA LEU A 9 30.75 42.00 -46.73
C LEU A 9 29.75 41.06 -46.03
N LEU A 10 30.26 40.13 -45.21
CA LEU A 10 29.43 39.29 -44.35
C LEU A 10 29.08 40.11 -43.10
N THR A 11 27.92 40.75 -43.08
CA THR A 11 27.40 41.42 -41.89
C THR A 11 26.91 40.34 -40.92
N ALA A 12 27.76 39.99 -39.95
CA ALA A 12 27.39 39.08 -38.86
C ALA A 12 26.41 39.78 -37.91
N PHE A 13 25.12 39.50 -38.05
CA PHE A 13 24.12 39.81 -37.02
C PHE A 13 24.37 38.87 -35.83
N VAL A 14 25.08 39.36 -34.82
CA VAL A 14 25.12 38.71 -33.50
C VAL A 14 23.75 38.93 -32.87
N VAL A 15 22.85 37.96 -33.05
CA VAL A 15 21.62 37.87 -32.26
C VAL A 15 22.03 37.45 -30.85
N VAL A 16 22.17 38.43 -29.97
CA VAL A 16 22.27 38.18 -28.53
C VAL A 16 20.91 37.63 -28.09
N PHE A 17 20.81 36.31 -27.96
CA PHE A 17 19.71 35.70 -27.22
C PHE A 17 19.89 36.07 -25.75
N ALA A 18 19.25 37.16 -25.33
CA ALA A 18 19.00 37.39 -23.91
C ALA A 18 18.16 36.21 -23.41
N SER A 19 18.81 35.28 -22.71
CA SER A 19 18.12 34.25 -21.95
C SER A 19 17.41 34.94 -20.78
N ALA A 20 16.19 35.39 -21.02
CA ALA A 20 15.32 35.85 -19.96
C ALA A 20 14.97 34.63 -19.10
N THR A 21 15.72 34.44 -18.00
CA THR A 21 15.39 33.44 -16.98
C THR A 21 13.96 33.75 -16.50
N PRO A 22 12.99 32.83 -16.66
CA PRO A 22 11.63 33.11 -16.22
C PRO A 22 11.63 33.24 -14.69
N GLY A 23 11.55 34.48 -14.20
CA GLY A 23 11.48 34.76 -12.78
C GLY A 23 10.22 34.16 -12.18
N MET A 24 10.36 33.34 -11.15
CA MET A 24 9.26 32.83 -10.35
C MET A 24 9.15 33.63 -9.06
N LEU A 25 7.93 34.04 -8.69
CA LEU A 25 7.64 34.54 -7.33
C LEU A 25 6.93 33.42 -6.56
N ALA A 26 7.37 33.12 -5.35
CA ALA A 26 6.62 32.29 -4.43
C ALA A 26 6.00 33.17 -3.34
N THR A 27 4.78 32.86 -2.93
CA THR A 27 4.16 33.48 -1.76
C THR A 27 3.75 32.35 -0.82
N THR A 28 4.09 32.50 0.46
CA THR A 28 3.91 31.46 1.48
C THR A 28 2.66 31.78 2.30
N THR A 29 1.89 30.75 2.64
CA THR A 29 0.88 30.81 3.69
C THR A 29 1.08 29.61 4.61
N ALA A 30 1.51 29.86 5.84
CA ALA A 30 1.52 28.85 6.88
C ALA A 30 0.07 28.64 7.34
N ALA A 31 -0.41 27.39 7.34
CA ALA A 31 -1.67 27.06 7.98
C ALA A 31 -1.45 27.05 9.50
N GLN A 32 -2.16 27.95 10.21
CA GLN A 32 -2.18 28.03 11.67
C GLN A 32 -2.65 26.69 12.27
N GLY A 33 -1.81 26.09 13.10
CA GLY A 33 -2.27 25.18 14.15
C GLY A 33 -2.89 26.01 15.28
N SER A 34 -4.02 25.54 15.80
CA SER A 34 -4.86 26.13 16.85
C SER A 34 -4.05 26.76 17.99
N GLN A 35 -4.34 28.05 18.26
CA GLN A 35 -3.80 28.86 19.35
C GLN A 35 -4.22 28.31 20.71
N GLU A 36 -3.24 28.19 21.62
CA GLU A 36 -3.48 28.31 23.06
C GLU A 36 -2.53 29.39 23.60
N ASN A 37 -3.09 30.28 24.42
CA ASN A 37 -2.59 31.61 24.79
C ASN A 37 -1.15 31.66 25.34
N GLY A 38 -0.39 32.69 24.95
CA GLY A 38 0.83 33.11 25.65
C GLY A 38 1.65 34.14 24.87
N ARG A 39 2.09 35.20 25.56
CA ARG A 39 2.68 36.44 25.04
C ARG A 39 4.07 36.25 24.39
N ASP A 40 4.40 37.19 23.49
CA ASP A 40 5.68 37.51 22.84
C ASP A 40 6.43 36.38 22.12
N GLY A 41 6.40 36.41 20.78
CA GLY A 41 7.26 35.56 19.94
C GLY A 41 7.22 35.94 18.46
N GLY A 42 8.39 36.11 17.85
CA GLY A 42 8.55 36.23 16.39
C GLY A 42 7.97 35.03 15.63
N PRO A 43 7.94 35.06 14.28
CA PRO A 43 7.08 34.18 13.48
C PRO A 43 7.38 32.70 13.75
N SER A 44 6.53 32.07 14.58
CA SER A 44 6.64 30.69 15.09
C SER A 44 6.09 29.66 14.09
N GLY A 45 6.36 29.86 12.81
CA GLY A 45 5.90 29.01 11.72
C GLY A 45 6.99 28.77 10.67
N PRO A 46 6.81 27.75 9.81
CA PRO A 46 7.79 27.32 8.83
C PRO A 46 8.08 28.45 7.85
N GLN A 47 9.36 28.81 7.74
CA GLN A 47 9.85 29.86 6.86
C GLN A 47 10.23 29.25 5.52
N VAL A 48 9.40 29.44 4.49
CA VAL A 48 9.65 28.92 3.14
C VAL A 48 10.27 30.01 2.27
N SER A 49 11.44 29.75 1.72
CA SER A 49 12.05 30.53 0.64
C SER A 49 12.17 29.69 -0.63
N VAL A 50 11.86 30.30 -1.77
CA VAL A 50 11.94 29.66 -3.10
C VAL A 50 12.81 30.53 -3.99
N GLY A 51 13.82 29.94 -4.60
CA GLY A 51 14.72 30.62 -5.53
C GLY A 51 14.85 29.87 -6.85
N PRO A 52 14.82 30.55 -8.00
CA PRO A 52 15.16 29.93 -9.28
C PRO A 52 16.64 29.55 -9.30
N ASN A 53 16.96 28.43 -9.93
CA ASN A 53 18.32 28.00 -10.23
C ASN A 53 18.66 28.32 -11.70
N PRO A 54 19.95 28.48 -12.05
CA PRO A 54 20.38 28.75 -13.43
C PRO A 54 19.96 27.69 -14.45
N ASP A 55 19.71 26.45 -14.01
CA ASP A 55 19.27 25.33 -14.85
C ASP A 55 17.75 25.28 -15.08
N GLY A 56 17.02 26.30 -14.61
CA GLY A 56 15.55 26.39 -14.71
C GLY A 56 14.80 25.57 -13.65
N SER A 57 15.51 24.87 -12.75
CA SER A 57 14.89 24.27 -11.56
C SER A 57 14.66 25.31 -10.47
N HIS A 58 13.91 24.96 -9.43
CA HIS A 58 13.60 25.84 -8.31
C HIS A 58 14.04 25.18 -7.02
N SER A 59 14.92 25.84 -6.28
CA SER A 59 15.33 25.40 -4.94
C SER A 59 14.36 25.96 -3.91
N MET A 60 13.87 25.10 -3.03
CA MET A 60 13.02 25.46 -1.90
C MET A 60 13.76 25.15 -0.63
N ARG A 61 13.91 26.15 0.25
CA ARG A 61 14.45 25.99 1.60
C ARG A 61 13.33 26.31 2.58
N VAL A 62 13.09 25.40 3.50
CA VAL A 62 12.07 25.56 4.51
C VAL A 62 12.70 25.36 5.87
N GLU A 63 12.66 26.40 6.69
CA GLU A 63 13.27 26.41 8.01
C GLU A 63 12.19 26.36 9.09
N ASN A 64 12.54 25.83 10.26
CA ASN A 64 11.65 25.80 11.44
C ASN A 64 10.33 25.05 11.22
N VAL A 65 10.37 23.91 10.51
CA VAL A 65 9.19 23.05 10.35
C VAL A 65 9.00 22.25 11.63
N GLY A 66 7.81 22.28 12.22
CA GLY A 66 7.43 21.42 13.34
C GLY A 66 7.12 19.99 12.88
N ALA A 67 7.20 19.02 13.79
CA ALA A 67 6.76 17.66 13.49
C ALA A 67 5.27 17.65 13.11
N ASN A 68 4.89 16.82 12.13
CA ASN A 68 3.51 16.71 11.64
C ASN A 68 2.94 18.00 11.03
N GLN A 69 3.80 18.93 10.62
CA GLN A 69 3.38 20.15 9.96
C GLN A 69 3.31 19.97 8.44
N THR A 70 2.40 20.70 7.79
CA THR A 70 2.30 20.76 6.33
C THR A 70 3.00 22.00 5.82
N ILE A 71 4.07 21.79 5.07
CA ILE A 71 4.76 22.80 4.28
C ILE A 71 3.91 23.06 3.03
N ARG A 72 3.53 24.31 2.78
CA ARG A 72 2.84 24.71 1.54
C ARG A 72 3.70 25.67 0.75
N VAL A 73 3.94 25.32 -0.51
CA VAL A 73 4.71 26.13 -1.46
C VAL A 73 3.79 26.47 -2.62
N GLN A 74 3.53 27.76 -2.82
CA GLN A 74 2.86 28.25 -4.01
C GLN A 74 3.88 28.77 -5.01
N PHE A 75 3.64 28.45 -6.26
CA PHE A 75 4.53 28.68 -7.37
C PHE A 75 3.85 29.66 -8.33
N ARG A 76 4.41 30.86 -8.52
CA ARG A 76 3.89 31.85 -9.48
C ARG A 76 4.90 32.05 -10.59
N TYR A 77 4.54 31.64 -11.79
CA TYR A 77 5.36 31.86 -12.99
C TYR A 77 5.06 33.25 -13.56
N ARG A 78 6.10 34.06 -13.83
CA ARG A 78 5.94 35.38 -14.47
C ARG A 78 5.86 35.31 -16.00
N ALA A 79 6.24 34.18 -16.59
CA ALA A 79 6.13 33.93 -18.03
C ALA A 79 5.47 32.56 -18.24
N ALA A 80 4.82 32.37 -19.39
CA ALA A 80 4.37 31.05 -19.80
C ALA A 80 5.58 30.11 -19.85
N SER A 81 5.62 29.12 -18.96
CA SER A 81 6.73 28.15 -18.93
C SER A 81 6.96 27.57 -20.34
N PRO A 82 8.20 27.56 -20.85
CA PRO A 82 8.46 27.19 -22.22
C PRO A 82 8.16 25.71 -22.44
N ASP A 83 7.73 25.41 -23.67
CA ASP A 83 7.84 24.13 -24.34
C ASP A 83 6.99 22.94 -23.85
N SER A 84 6.87 22.62 -22.55
CA SER A 84 6.04 21.49 -22.09
C SER A 84 4.56 21.84 -21.95
N GLY A 85 4.25 23.12 -21.70
CA GLY A 85 2.91 23.58 -21.32
C GLY A 85 2.48 23.11 -19.92
N LEU A 86 3.41 22.57 -19.12
CA LEU A 86 3.19 22.15 -17.74
C LEU A 86 3.76 23.17 -16.76
N GLN A 87 3.02 23.42 -15.69
CA GLN A 87 3.41 24.33 -14.61
C GLN A 87 2.96 23.78 -13.27
N MET A 88 3.82 23.79 -12.25
CA MET A 88 3.44 23.44 -10.87
C MET A 88 2.86 24.67 -10.19
N ARG A 89 1.64 24.63 -9.67
CA ARG A 89 0.97 25.78 -9.03
C ARG A 89 1.11 25.77 -7.51
N GLU A 90 0.95 24.61 -6.90
CA GLU A 90 1.05 24.43 -5.45
C GLU A 90 1.63 23.05 -5.15
N MET A 91 2.53 22.98 -4.19
CA MET A 91 2.92 21.74 -3.55
C MET A 91 2.72 21.86 -2.05
N ALA A 92 2.00 20.91 -1.46
CA ALA A 92 1.88 20.76 -0.03
C ALA A 92 2.56 19.46 0.39
N VAL A 93 3.48 19.51 1.36
CA VAL A 93 4.21 18.35 1.85
C VAL A 93 4.03 18.27 3.35
N ARG A 94 3.50 17.16 3.85
CA ARG A 94 3.42 16.89 5.29
C ARG A 94 4.64 16.11 5.72
N THR A 95 5.35 16.59 6.73
CA THR A 95 6.51 15.93 7.30
C THR A 95 6.21 15.38 8.68
N ASN A 96 6.87 14.29 9.08
CA ASN A 96 6.68 13.66 10.40
C ASN A 96 7.75 14.06 11.43
N ARG A 97 8.75 14.83 11.02
CA ARG A 97 9.84 15.31 11.88
C ARG A 97 9.91 16.83 11.81
N SER A 98 10.45 17.40 12.88
CA SER A 98 10.84 18.81 12.89
C SER A 98 12.21 18.99 12.24
N GLY A 99 12.45 20.18 11.69
CA GLY A 99 13.75 20.59 11.17
C GLY A 99 13.66 21.36 9.86
N ASP A 100 14.81 21.47 9.20
CA ASP A 100 14.94 22.23 7.97
C ASP A 100 14.92 21.30 6.75
N TYR A 101 14.15 21.70 5.75
CA TYR A 101 13.91 20.91 4.55
C TYR A 101 14.42 21.66 3.33
N ARG A 102 15.17 20.93 2.49
CA ARG A 102 15.58 21.42 1.17
C ARG A 102 15.16 20.44 0.09
N PHE A 103 14.43 20.96 -0.89
CA PHE A 103 13.99 20.23 -2.06
C PHE A 103 14.15 21.08 -3.32
N THR A 104 14.29 20.44 -4.47
CA THR A 104 14.42 21.10 -5.77
C THR A 104 13.35 20.56 -6.70
N LEU A 105 12.57 21.46 -7.30
CA LEU A 105 11.57 21.13 -8.31
C LEU A 105 12.13 21.48 -9.68
N ARG A 106 12.14 20.51 -10.58
CA ARG A 106 12.42 20.73 -12.00
C ARG A 106 11.23 20.27 -12.83
N THR A 107 10.86 21.09 -13.82
CA THR A 107 9.90 20.70 -14.85
C THR A 107 10.66 20.45 -16.14
N SER A 108 10.43 19.33 -16.80
CA SER A 108 11.17 18.91 -17.99
C SER A 108 10.27 18.22 -19.03
N ARG A 109 10.75 18.13 -20.27
CA ARG A 109 10.12 17.28 -21.30
C ARG A 109 10.58 15.82 -21.23
N ASN A 110 11.74 15.60 -20.64
CA ASN A 110 12.37 14.29 -20.56
C ASN A 110 12.45 13.84 -19.11
N VAL A 111 12.35 12.53 -18.92
CA VAL A 111 12.58 11.87 -17.64
C VAL A 111 14.00 12.14 -17.15
N SER A 112 14.17 12.28 -15.83
CA SER A 112 15.48 12.42 -15.20
C SER A 112 16.44 11.27 -15.55
N ALA A 113 17.73 11.57 -15.67
CA ALA A 113 18.75 10.57 -15.95
C ALA A 113 18.76 9.47 -14.88
N GLY A 114 18.88 8.21 -15.30
CA GLY A 114 18.85 7.05 -14.41
C GLY A 114 17.46 6.55 -14.02
N VAL A 115 16.38 7.25 -14.40
CA VAL A 115 15.01 6.77 -14.22
C VAL A 115 14.52 6.10 -15.51
N PRO A 116 13.97 4.87 -15.45
CA PRO A 116 13.34 4.22 -16.58
C PRO A 116 12.28 5.10 -17.24
N ARG A 117 12.26 5.11 -18.57
CA ARG A 117 11.24 5.86 -19.33
C ARG A 117 9.84 5.39 -18.95
N PHE A 118 8.90 6.32 -18.92
CA PHE A 118 7.49 6.00 -18.74
C PHE A 118 7.01 5.10 -19.88
N ALA A 119 6.51 3.91 -19.53
CA ALA A 119 6.12 2.89 -20.51
C ALA A 119 4.71 3.09 -21.10
N GLY A 120 3.96 4.08 -20.63
CA GLY A 120 2.61 4.40 -21.13
C GLY A 120 2.61 5.40 -22.29
N PRO A 121 1.45 6.03 -22.57
CA PRO A 121 1.35 7.08 -23.59
C PRO A 121 2.38 8.19 -23.36
N THR A 122 2.92 8.74 -24.44
CA THR A 122 3.97 9.77 -24.35
C THR A 122 3.54 10.87 -23.38
N PRO A 123 4.32 11.18 -22.33
CA PRO A 123 3.96 12.22 -21.37
C PRO A 123 3.91 13.62 -22.00
N PHE A 124 3.06 14.50 -21.46
CA PHE A 124 3.12 15.93 -21.73
C PHE A 124 4.40 16.57 -21.15
N GLY A 125 4.96 15.94 -20.12
CA GLY A 125 6.24 16.27 -19.50
C GLY A 125 6.33 15.67 -18.11
N TYR A 126 7.36 16.07 -17.38
CA TYR A 126 7.76 15.49 -16.12
C TYR A 126 7.97 16.56 -15.04
N PHE A 127 7.73 16.18 -13.79
CA PHE A 127 8.17 16.91 -12.62
C PHE A 127 9.18 16.06 -11.86
N ASN A 128 10.37 16.58 -11.63
CA ASN A 128 11.37 15.96 -10.77
C ASN A 128 11.44 16.73 -9.46
N ILE A 129 11.17 16.07 -8.34
CA ILE A 129 11.30 16.66 -7.01
C ILE A 129 12.38 15.91 -6.23
N THR A 130 13.59 16.48 -6.25
CA THR A 130 14.73 15.96 -5.49
C THR A 130 14.81 16.61 -4.12
N HIS A 131 15.43 15.91 -3.18
CA HIS A 131 15.54 16.36 -1.80
C HIS A 131 16.77 15.74 -1.13
N ARG A 132 17.25 16.37 -0.05
CA ARG A 132 18.45 15.94 0.69
C ARG A 132 18.15 15.35 2.07
N PHE A 133 16.89 14.99 2.33
CA PHE A 133 16.46 14.36 3.56
C PHE A 133 15.96 12.93 3.28
N PRO A 134 15.87 12.06 4.30
CA PRO A 134 15.34 10.73 4.12
C PRO A 134 13.87 10.75 3.65
N ASN A 135 13.52 9.93 2.66
CA ASN A 135 12.19 9.89 2.03
C ASN A 135 11.07 9.61 3.05
N GLU A 136 11.38 8.81 4.08
CA GLU A 136 10.51 8.52 5.23
C GLU A 136 10.08 9.75 6.06
N ASN A 137 10.73 10.89 5.88
CA ASN A 137 10.36 12.10 6.57
C ASN A 137 9.10 12.74 5.98
N VAL A 138 8.65 12.28 4.81
CA VAL A 138 7.43 12.72 4.14
C VAL A 138 6.32 11.72 4.41
N THR A 139 5.20 12.20 4.96
CA THR A 139 4.00 11.39 5.19
C THR A 139 3.12 11.34 3.95
N ASN A 140 2.88 12.50 3.34
CA ASN A 140 2.16 12.64 2.08
C ASN A 140 2.51 13.98 1.42
N ALA A 141 2.26 14.06 0.11
CA ALA A 141 2.40 15.27 -0.67
C ALA A 141 1.19 15.47 -1.58
N SER A 142 0.66 16.68 -1.64
CA SER A 142 -0.35 17.10 -2.60
C SER A 142 0.32 17.97 -3.66
N LEU A 143 0.19 17.59 -4.93
CA LEU A 143 0.73 18.31 -6.08
C LEU A 143 -0.42 18.91 -6.88
N THR A 144 -0.39 20.22 -7.09
CA THR A 144 -1.32 20.94 -7.96
C THR A 144 -0.57 21.51 -9.13
N PHE A 145 -0.92 21.11 -10.34
CA PHE A 145 -0.26 21.54 -11.57
C PHE A 145 -1.27 21.96 -12.63
N THR A 146 -0.83 22.73 -13.61
CA THR A 146 -1.64 23.15 -14.74
C THR A 146 -1.06 22.65 -16.06
N LEU A 147 -1.93 22.27 -16.98
CA LEU A 147 -1.59 21.88 -18.34
C LEU A 147 -2.28 22.81 -19.34
N ASN A 148 -1.52 23.30 -20.30
CA ASN A 148 -2.03 24.16 -21.37
C ASN A 148 -3.04 23.40 -22.25
N ARG A 149 -4.21 24.02 -22.49
CA ARG A 149 -5.30 23.43 -23.28
C ARG A 149 -4.93 23.20 -24.73
N THR A 150 -4.06 24.01 -25.31
CA THR A 150 -3.56 23.82 -26.68
C THR A 150 -2.84 22.48 -26.79
N ARG A 151 -2.05 22.08 -25.78
CA ARG A 151 -1.36 20.76 -25.75
C ARG A 151 -2.33 19.59 -25.72
N LEU A 152 -3.44 19.74 -25.01
CA LEU A 152 -4.50 18.73 -24.98
C LEU A 152 -5.19 18.59 -26.35
N ARG A 153 -5.48 19.71 -27.01
CA ARG A 153 -6.09 19.73 -28.35
C ARG A 153 -5.16 19.16 -29.41
N GLU A 154 -3.89 19.58 -29.40
CA GLU A 154 -2.85 19.07 -30.31
C GLU A 154 -2.72 17.54 -30.26
N ARG A 155 -2.94 16.95 -29.09
CA ARG A 155 -2.81 15.50 -28.87
C ARG A 155 -4.14 14.76 -28.85
N ASN A 156 -5.25 15.46 -29.10
CA ASN A 156 -6.61 14.93 -29.03
C ASN A 156 -6.90 14.17 -27.71
N VAL A 157 -6.49 14.75 -26.58
CA VAL A 157 -6.69 14.17 -25.24
C VAL A 157 -7.70 15.01 -24.48
N SER A 158 -8.76 14.39 -23.97
CA SER A 158 -9.70 15.08 -23.07
C SER A 158 -9.00 15.47 -21.77
N ALA A 159 -9.40 16.59 -21.16
CA ALA A 159 -8.90 17.00 -19.86
C ALA A 159 -9.12 15.92 -18.79
N ASP A 160 -10.20 15.14 -18.89
CA ASP A 160 -10.51 14.07 -17.94
C ASP A 160 -9.64 12.81 -18.14
N GLN A 161 -8.87 12.76 -19.23
CA GLN A 161 -7.94 11.68 -19.56
C GLN A 161 -6.50 12.06 -19.23
N VAL A 162 -6.26 12.95 -18.27
CA VAL A 162 -4.91 13.31 -17.82
C VAL A 162 -4.64 12.72 -16.43
N ALA A 163 -3.48 12.08 -16.28
CA ALA A 163 -3.04 11.52 -15.00
C ALA A 163 -1.60 11.91 -14.67
N LEU A 164 -1.34 12.07 -13.37
CA LEU A 164 -0.01 12.12 -12.81
C LEU A 164 0.42 10.71 -12.42
N HIS A 165 1.61 10.30 -12.83
CA HIS A 165 2.24 9.04 -12.46
C HIS A 165 3.47 9.33 -11.63
N ARG A 166 3.70 8.56 -10.57
CA ARG A 166 4.86 8.64 -9.70
C ARG A 166 5.79 7.47 -9.99
N TYR A 167 7.07 7.73 -10.13
CA TYR A 167 8.06 6.66 -10.19
C TYR A 167 8.32 6.07 -8.80
N ASP A 168 8.25 4.74 -8.68
CA ASP A 168 8.71 3.95 -7.53
C ASP A 168 10.11 3.40 -7.87
N ALA A 169 11.14 3.99 -7.25
CA ALA A 169 12.53 3.63 -7.51
C ALA A 169 12.89 2.22 -7.01
N GLN A 170 12.19 1.71 -6.00
CA GLN A 170 12.42 0.39 -5.43
C GLN A 170 11.91 -0.71 -6.34
N ASN A 171 10.73 -0.49 -6.96
CA ASN A 171 10.13 -1.44 -7.89
C ASN A 171 10.46 -1.16 -9.36
N GLN A 172 11.08 -0.01 -9.64
CA GLN A 172 11.34 0.49 -10.98
C GLN A 172 10.07 0.62 -11.84
N THR A 173 8.94 0.93 -11.19
CA THR A 173 7.62 1.05 -11.82
C THR A 173 7.08 2.47 -11.78
N TRP A 174 6.10 2.74 -12.62
CA TRP A 174 5.35 4.00 -12.63
C TRP A 174 3.94 3.78 -12.10
N ASP A 175 3.67 4.28 -10.91
CA ASP A 175 2.38 4.14 -10.25
C ASP A 175 1.50 5.34 -10.60
N ARG A 176 0.29 5.07 -11.05
CA ARG A 176 -0.67 6.13 -11.35
C ARG A 176 -1.23 6.72 -10.06
N LEU A 177 -1.28 8.05 -9.97
CA LEU A 177 -1.93 8.78 -8.89
C LEU A 177 -3.33 9.25 -9.31
N ARG A 178 -4.28 9.28 -8.35
CA ARG A 178 -5.57 9.93 -8.57
C ARG A 178 -5.33 11.40 -8.88
N THR A 179 -5.76 11.81 -10.06
CA THR A 179 -5.58 13.16 -10.59
C THR A 179 -6.96 13.73 -10.85
N ARG A 180 -7.33 14.78 -10.11
CA ARG A 180 -8.64 15.44 -10.25
C ARG A 180 -8.47 16.83 -10.83
N ILE A 181 -9.38 17.24 -11.71
CA ILE A 181 -9.45 18.63 -12.14
C ILE A 181 -9.94 19.48 -10.96
N THR A 182 -9.25 20.57 -10.70
CA THR A 182 -9.60 21.53 -9.64
C THR A 182 -10.08 22.85 -10.19
N ASP A 183 -9.69 23.19 -11.42
CA ASP A 183 -10.08 24.42 -12.08
C ASP A 183 -9.91 24.27 -13.60
N ARG A 184 -10.72 25.03 -14.36
CA ARG A 184 -10.68 25.07 -15.82
C ARG A 184 -10.78 26.54 -16.24
N ASN A 185 -9.75 27.05 -16.91
CA ASN A 185 -9.79 28.39 -17.49
C ASN A 185 -9.61 28.31 -19.02
N ALA A 186 -9.55 29.48 -19.67
CA ALA A 186 -9.48 29.61 -21.12
C ALA A 186 -8.20 29.00 -21.73
N THR A 187 -7.09 29.01 -20.98
CA THR A 187 -5.76 28.64 -21.49
C THR A 187 -5.19 27.37 -20.84
N HIS A 188 -5.62 27.02 -19.64
CA HIS A 188 -5.09 25.93 -18.83
C HIS A 188 -6.20 25.14 -18.12
N ILE A 189 -5.90 23.87 -17.82
CA ILE A 189 -6.64 23.04 -16.87
C ILE A 189 -5.76 22.81 -15.65
N ALA A 190 -6.29 22.99 -14.45
CA ALA A 190 -5.57 22.70 -13.22
C ALA A 190 -5.98 21.34 -12.65
N TYR A 191 -4.98 20.57 -12.25
CA TYR A 191 -5.12 19.24 -11.69
C TYR A 191 -4.52 19.20 -10.28
N ARG A 192 -5.06 18.33 -9.42
CA ARG A 192 -4.49 17.99 -8.12
C ARG A 192 -4.34 16.48 -8.00
N ALA A 193 -3.21 16.04 -7.48
CA ALA A 193 -2.93 14.65 -7.17
C ALA A 193 -2.27 14.51 -5.79
N GLU A 194 -2.64 13.45 -5.08
CA GLU A 194 -2.01 13.06 -3.81
C GLU A 194 -0.95 12.00 -4.06
N SER A 195 0.18 12.12 -3.38
CA SER A 195 1.35 11.26 -3.52
C SER A 195 1.83 10.80 -2.15
N PRO A 196 2.24 9.54 -1.98
CA PRO A 196 2.81 9.04 -0.72
C PRO A 196 4.18 9.66 -0.39
N GLY A 197 4.78 10.39 -1.33
CA GLY A 197 6.07 11.06 -1.11
C GLY A 197 6.52 11.85 -2.33
N LEU A 198 7.74 12.36 -2.28
CA LEU A 198 8.37 13.06 -3.41
C LEU A 198 9.02 12.02 -4.36
N SER A 199 9.13 12.34 -5.64
CA SER A 199 9.73 11.46 -6.65
C SER A 199 9.94 12.18 -8.00
N GLU A 200 10.28 11.40 -9.02
CA GLU A 200 10.00 11.71 -10.43
C GLU A 200 8.51 11.47 -10.72
N PHE A 201 7.88 12.39 -11.44
CA PHE A 201 6.50 12.27 -11.86
C PHE A 201 6.35 12.52 -13.36
N ALA A 202 5.47 11.76 -14.01
CA ALA A 202 5.11 11.93 -15.41
C ALA A 202 3.64 12.38 -15.50
N VAL A 203 3.38 13.46 -16.24
CA VAL A 203 2.01 13.87 -16.58
C VAL A 203 1.70 13.29 -17.95
N ALA A 204 0.81 12.32 -18.03
CA ALA A 204 0.53 11.59 -19.26
C ALA A 204 -0.96 11.44 -19.51
N PRO A 205 -1.36 11.19 -20.77
CA PRO A 205 -2.69 10.69 -21.07
C PRO A 205 -2.93 9.39 -20.30
N ALA A 206 -4.02 9.33 -19.56
CA ALA A 206 -4.59 8.09 -19.09
C ALA A 206 -5.08 7.32 -20.31
N MET A 207 -4.58 6.11 -20.55
CA MET A 207 -5.15 5.27 -21.61
C MET A 207 -6.65 5.12 -21.37
N ALA A 208 -7.44 5.54 -22.37
CA ALA A 208 -8.83 5.18 -22.46
C ALA A 208 -8.86 3.74 -22.96
N ASP A 209 -9.13 2.79 -22.08
CA ASP A 209 -9.57 1.48 -22.54
C ASP A 209 -10.84 1.73 -23.37
N GLY A 210 -10.79 1.43 -24.67
CA GLY A 210 -11.74 1.87 -25.69
C GLY A 210 -13.17 1.35 -25.57
N ARG A 211 -13.86 1.66 -24.47
CA ARG A 211 -15.31 1.70 -24.30
C ARG A 211 -15.61 2.87 -23.40
N GLY A 212 -16.64 3.66 -23.70
CA GLY A 212 -17.12 4.76 -22.88
C GLY A 212 -17.57 4.31 -21.49
N MET A 213 -16.61 4.05 -20.61
CA MET A 213 -16.75 3.73 -19.20
C MET A 213 -15.49 4.27 -18.54
N SER A 214 -15.64 5.04 -17.44
CA SER A 214 -14.52 5.56 -16.65
C SER A 214 -13.42 4.51 -16.53
N PRO A 215 -12.17 4.81 -16.95
CA PRO A 215 -11.10 3.87 -16.70
C PRO A 215 -10.84 3.87 -15.19
N HIS A 216 -10.05 2.91 -14.71
CA HIS A 216 -9.47 2.77 -13.38
C HIS A 216 -10.13 1.64 -12.59
N GLY A 217 -9.36 0.55 -12.44
CA GLY A 217 -9.55 -0.38 -11.35
C GLY A 217 -9.30 0.29 -9.99
N PRO A 218 -9.39 -0.48 -8.89
CA PRO A 218 -9.38 0.06 -7.54
C PRO A 218 -8.06 0.78 -7.24
N ASN A 219 -8.14 2.06 -6.88
CA ASN A 219 -6.98 2.86 -6.46
C ASN A 219 -6.75 2.67 -4.96
N VAL A 220 -5.62 2.09 -4.55
CA VAL A 220 -5.34 1.76 -3.15
C VAL A 220 -4.26 2.70 -2.60
N SER A 221 -4.57 3.37 -1.50
CA SER A 221 -3.62 4.15 -0.71
C SER A 221 -3.51 3.56 0.71
N VAL A 222 -2.28 3.42 1.21
CA VAL A 222 -2.00 2.85 2.54
C VAL A 222 -1.11 3.83 3.30
N GLY A 223 -1.61 4.35 4.42
CA GLY A 223 -0.88 5.26 5.30
C GLY A 223 -0.64 4.64 6.68
N PRO A 224 0.59 4.64 7.21
CA PRO A 224 0.82 4.26 8.60
C PRO A 224 0.25 5.32 9.56
N ASN A 225 -0.39 4.88 10.63
CA ASN A 225 -0.91 5.72 11.70
C ASN A 225 0.09 5.78 12.88
N PRO A 226 0.08 6.85 13.68
CA PRO A 226 0.98 6.99 14.84
C PRO A 226 0.86 5.87 15.89
N ASN A 227 -0.30 5.21 15.97
CA ASN A 227 -0.58 4.10 16.87
C ASN A 227 -0.12 2.73 16.32
N GLY A 228 0.62 2.69 15.21
CA GLY A 228 1.10 1.46 14.58
C GLY A 228 0.08 0.71 13.72
N SER A 229 -1.13 1.25 13.54
CA SER A 229 -2.11 0.74 12.58
C SER A 229 -1.87 1.29 11.16
N HIS A 230 -2.51 0.71 10.15
CA HIS A 230 -2.47 1.16 8.76
C HIS A 230 -3.87 1.59 8.32
N SER A 231 -4.02 2.86 7.97
CA SER A 231 -5.23 3.35 7.30
C SER A 231 -5.16 3.01 5.82
N VAL A 232 -6.22 2.41 5.28
CA VAL A 232 -6.34 2.04 3.88
C VAL A 232 -7.55 2.72 3.28
N GLN A 233 -7.34 3.47 2.22
CA GLN A 233 -8.38 4.12 1.43
C GLN A 233 -8.30 3.60 0.01
N VAL A 234 -9.40 3.01 -0.45
CA VAL A 234 -9.54 2.42 -1.77
C VAL A 234 -10.67 3.13 -2.51
N GLU A 235 -10.39 3.64 -3.70
CA GLU A 235 -11.38 4.40 -4.46
C GLU A 235 -11.58 3.84 -5.86
N ASN A 236 -12.75 4.09 -6.45
CA ASN A 236 -13.13 3.66 -7.80
C ASN A 236 -13.11 2.13 -7.96
N VAL A 237 -13.57 1.41 -6.94
CA VAL A 237 -13.71 -0.04 -7.07
C VAL A 237 -14.92 -0.34 -7.94
N GLY A 238 -14.71 -1.06 -9.04
CA GLY A 238 -15.78 -1.62 -9.86
C GLY A 238 -16.45 -2.82 -9.16
N ALA A 239 -17.68 -3.14 -9.57
CA ALA A 239 -18.36 -4.35 -9.09
C ALA A 239 -17.54 -5.60 -9.46
N ASN A 240 -17.43 -6.54 -8.52
CA ASN A 240 -16.67 -7.79 -8.65
C ASN A 240 -15.17 -7.61 -8.90
N GLN A 241 -14.59 -6.44 -8.59
CA GLN A 241 -13.15 -6.22 -8.70
C GLN A 241 -12.40 -6.69 -7.44
N THR A 242 -11.17 -7.15 -7.67
CA THR A 242 -10.24 -7.50 -6.60
C THR A 242 -9.34 -6.32 -6.28
N ILE A 243 -9.49 -5.78 -5.08
CA ILE A 243 -8.60 -4.81 -4.45
C ILE A 243 -7.39 -5.57 -3.91
N ARG A 244 -6.16 -5.12 -4.21
CA ARG A 244 -4.93 -5.68 -3.62
C ARG A 244 -4.21 -4.62 -2.80
N VAL A 245 -3.91 -4.94 -1.55
CA VAL A 245 -3.30 -4.05 -0.57
C VAL A 245 -2.03 -4.70 -0.06
N ARG A 246 -0.90 -4.01 -0.15
CA ARG A 246 0.39 -4.47 0.37
C ARG A 246 0.80 -3.59 1.53
N PHE A 247 1.11 -4.20 2.66
CA PHE A 247 1.53 -3.47 3.85
C PHE A 247 3.04 -3.55 3.96
N ARG A 248 3.66 -2.41 4.26
CA ARG A 248 5.10 -2.31 4.54
C ARG A 248 5.25 -1.98 6.02
N TYR A 249 6.11 -2.73 6.71
CA TYR A 249 6.47 -2.48 8.11
C TYR A 249 7.91 -1.98 8.18
N ARG A 250 8.15 -1.02 9.07
CA ARG A 250 9.46 -0.36 9.23
C ARG A 250 10.41 -1.16 10.11
N ALA A 251 9.86 -1.91 11.05
CA ALA A 251 10.54 -2.87 11.90
C ALA A 251 9.54 -3.98 12.24
N GLU A 252 10.06 -5.16 12.56
CA GLU A 252 9.24 -6.17 13.22
C GLU A 252 8.77 -5.61 14.57
N SER A 253 7.48 -5.74 14.90
CA SER A 253 7.05 -5.51 16.28
C SER A 253 7.48 -6.76 17.05
N PRO A 254 8.57 -6.70 17.85
CA PRO A 254 9.12 -7.88 18.50
C PRO A 254 8.09 -8.51 19.45
N ASP A 255 7.18 -7.71 19.98
CA ASP A 255 6.22 -8.13 20.99
C ASP A 255 5.17 -9.11 20.45
N VAL A 256 4.71 -8.91 19.20
CA VAL A 256 3.65 -9.73 18.61
C VAL A 256 4.21 -10.83 17.69
N GLY A 257 5.29 -10.54 16.93
CA GLY A 257 5.93 -11.51 16.05
C GLY A 257 5.09 -11.99 14.85
N ILE A 258 4.03 -11.25 14.50
CA ILE A 258 3.23 -11.44 13.29
C ILE A 258 3.12 -10.14 12.48
N GLN A 259 2.99 -10.27 11.15
CA GLN A 259 2.82 -9.12 10.25
C GLN A 259 1.89 -9.47 9.09
N MET A 260 0.94 -8.59 8.76
CA MET A 260 0.11 -8.76 7.55
C MET A 260 0.87 -8.24 6.34
N GLN A 261 1.28 -9.06 5.38
CA GLN A 261 2.08 -8.64 4.23
C GLN A 261 1.22 -8.15 3.05
N GLU A 262 0.16 -8.88 2.73
CA GLU A 262 -0.71 -8.61 1.60
C GLU A 262 -2.15 -9.00 1.93
N MET A 263 -3.10 -8.22 1.45
CA MET A 263 -4.52 -8.55 1.50
C MET A 263 -5.14 -8.33 0.12
N ALA A 264 -5.89 -9.31 -0.37
CA ALA A 264 -6.71 -9.19 -1.57
C ALA A 264 -8.19 -9.27 -1.19
N LEU A 265 -9.01 -8.31 -1.60
CA LEU A 265 -10.44 -8.23 -1.27
C LEU A 265 -11.23 -8.18 -2.56
N ARG A 266 -12.19 -9.08 -2.74
CA ARG A 266 -13.15 -9.01 -3.85
C ARG A 266 -14.48 -8.47 -3.35
N THR A 267 -14.91 -7.34 -3.89
CA THR A 267 -16.16 -6.69 -3.50
C THR A 267 -17.24 -6.87 -4.57
N ASN A 268 -18.52 -6.97 -4.19
CA ASN A 268 -19.64 -7.12 -5.15
C ASN A 268 -20.22 -5.78 -5.61
N GLN A 269 -19.97 -4.70 -4.88
CA GLN A 269 -20.54 -3.37 -5.17
C GLN A 269 -19.48 -2.40 -5.67
N ARG A 270 -19.93 -1.45 -6.49
CA ARG A 270 -19.12 -0.28 -6.87
C ARG A 270 -19.04 0.69 -5.71
N GLY A 271 -17.87 1.29 -5.49
CA GLY A 271 -17.75 2.34 -4.49
C GLY A 271 -16.33 2.57 -4.00
N ASP A 272 -16.24 3.44 -3.02
CA ASP A 272 -15.03 3.73 -2.27
C ASP A 272 -15.09 2.97 -0.94
N TYR A 273 -13.96 2.38 -0.54
CA TYR A 273 -13.83 1.53 0.63
C TYR A 273 -12.73 2.07 1.52
N GLN A 274 -13.04 2.26 2.79
CA GLN A 274 -12.06 2.64 3.79
C GLN A 274 -12.04 1.64 4.93
N PHE A 275 -10.85 1.21 5.32
CA PHE A 275 -10.65 0.34 6.48
C PHE A 275 -9.31 0.62 7.16
N THR A 276 -9.19 0.21 8.42
CA THR A 276 -7.94 0.28 9.18
C THR A 276 -7.52 -1.11 9.59
N LEU A 277 -6.26 -1.46 9.34
CA LEU A 277 -5.63 -2.67 9.85
C LEU A 277 -4.81 -2.35 11.09
N ARG A 278 -5.02 -3.10 12.18
CA ARG A 278 -4.19 -3.02 13.38
C ARG A 278 -3.67 -4.40 13.75
N THR A 279 -2.37 -4.52 13.97
CA THR A 279 -1.75 -5.71 14.57
C THR A 279 -1.68 -5.52 16.08
N ALA A 280 -2.09 -6.51 16.87
CA ALA A 280 -2.15 -6.39 18.33
C ALA A 280 -1.82 -7.71 19.05
N GLN A 281 -1.37 -7.61 20.30
CA GLN A 281 -1.13 -8.77 21.16
C GLN A 281 -2.44 -9.37 21.71
N ASN A 282 -3.47 -8.53 21.88
CA ASN A 282 -4.75 -8.90 22.47
C ASN A 282 -5.89 -8.57 21.51
N ALA A 283 -6.99 -9.32 21.63
CA ALA A 283 -8.21 -9.05 20.90
C ALA A 283 -8.75 -7.65 21.21
N SER A 284 -9.44 -7.06 20.24
CA SER A 284 -10.12 -5.77 20.41
C SER A 284 -11.18 -5.82 21.53
N ALA A 285 -11.39 -4.69 22.21
CA ALA A 285 -12.37 -4.59 23.29
C ALA A 285 -13.77 -5.00 22.81
N GLY A 286 -14.50 -5.77 23.62
CA GLY A 286 -15.82 -6.30 23.27
C GLY A 286 -15.82 -7.57 22.41
N VAL A 287 -14.66 -8.02 21.91
CA VAL A 287 -14.55 -9.32 21.23
C VAL A 287 -14.47 -10.43 22.29
N ARG A 288 -15.29 -11.48 22.13
CA ARG A 288 -15.23 -12.66 23.00
C ARG A 288 -13.83 -13.28 22.94
N ARG A 289 -13.27 -13.61 24.10
CA ARG A 289 -11.94 -14.22 24.21
C ARG A 289 -11.82 -15.45 23.32
N PHE A 290 -10.70 -15.57 22.62
CA PHE A 290 -10.36 -16.78 21.87
C PHE A 290 -10.25 -17.97 22.82
N THR A 291 -10.96 -19.06 22.52
CA THR A 291 -11.08 -20.24 23.40
C THR A 291 -10.09 -21.36 23.06
N GLY A 292 -9.34 -21.24 21.96
CA GLY A 292 -8.29 -22.19 21.60
C GLY A 292 -6.95 -21.89 22.26
N PRO A 293 -5.85 -22.50 21.75
CA PRO A 293 -4.49 -22.21 22.20
C PRO A 293 -4.19 -20.71 22.19
N ALA A 294 -3.37 -20.24 23.14
CA ALA A 294 -3.02 -18.83 23.23
C ALA A 294 -2.54 -18.28 21.87
N PRO A 295 -3.19 -17.24 21.31
CA PRO A 295 -2.79 -16.70 20.02
C PRO A 295 -1.38 -16.13 20.02
N PHE A 296 -0.69 -16.21 18.90
CA PHE A 296 0.56 -15.50 18.65
C PHE A 296 0.33 -14.00 18.56
N GLY A 297 -0.81 -13.61 17.98
CA GLY A 297 -1.30 -12.24 17.94
C GLY A 297 -2.62 -12.14 17.18
N TYR A 298 -3.08 -10.91 17.01
CA TYR A 298 -4.35 -10.57 16.39
C TYR A 298 -4.18 -9.55 15.27
N PHE A 299 -5.03 -9.66 14.24
CA PHE A 299 -5.25 -8.62 13.25
C PHE A 299 -6.68 -8.11 13.39
N ASN A 300 -6.83 -6.81 13.63
CA ASN A 300 -8.12 -6.16 13.68
C ASN A 300 -8.31 -5.33 12.40
N ILE A 301 -9.37 -5.60 11.64
CA ILE A 301 -9.73 -4.83 10.45
C ILE A 301 -11.06 -4.11 10.66
N THR A 302 -11.00 -2.83 11.01
CA THR A 302 -12.18 -1.98 11.19
C THR A 302 -12.54 -1.31 9.87
N HIS A 303 -13.84 -1.28 9.54
CA HIS A 303 -14.34 -0.77 8.28
C HIS A 303 -15.74 -0.18 8.47
N GLN A 304 -16.13 0.77 7.61
CA GLN A 304 -17.43 1.45 7.71
C GLN A 304 -18.48 0.94 6.71
N PHE A 305 -18.10 0.04 5.82
CA PHE A 305 -19.00 -0.57 4.84
C PHE A 305 -19.55 -1.92 5.34
N SER A 306 -20.66 -2.40 4.76
CA SER A 306 -21.19 -3.72 5.12
C SER A 306 -20.23 -4.82 4.73
N ASN A 307 -20.02 -5.80 5.61
CA ASN A 307 -19.17 -6.96 5.29
C ASN A 307 -19.78 -7.84 4.18
N GLU A 308 -21.10 -7.74 3.95
CA GLU A 308 -21.80 -8.36 2.81
C GLU A 308 -21.33 -7.80 1.46
N ASN A 309 -20.67 -6.64 1.46
CA ASN A 309 -20.06 -6.07 0.27
C ASN A 309 -18.77 -6.80 -0.11
N VAL A 310 -18.22 -7.62 0.78
CA VAL A 310 -17.02 -8.44 0.56
C VAL A 310 -17.44 -9.86 0.25
N THR A 311 -17.09 -10.34 -0.93
CA THR A 311 -17.42 -11.71 -1.37
C THR A 311 -16.31 -12.71 -1.03
N ASN A 312 -15.06 -12.25 -1.02
CA ASN A 312 -13.91 -13.05 -0.59
C ASN A 312 -12.77 -12.12 -0.17
N ALA A 313 -12.02 -12.54 0.84
CA ALA A 313 -10.82 -11.89 1.32
C ALA A 313 -9.69 -12.93 1.44
N SER A 314 -8.54 -12.63 0.86
CA SER A 314 -7.32 -13.43 0.98
C SER A 314 -6.29 -12.66 1.79
N LEU A 315 -5.86 -13.21 2.91
CA LEU A 315 -4.93 -12.58 3.84
C LEU A 315 -3.61 -13.33 3.84
N THR A 316 -2.52 -12.62 3.55
CA THR A 316 -1.17 -13.17 3.57
C THR A 316 -0.38 -12.54 4.71
N PHE A 317 0.10 -13.35 5.64
CA PHE A 317 0.80 -12.88 6.83
C PHE A 317 2.09 -13.66 7.08
N LEU A 318 3.00 -13.03 7.82
CA LEU A 318 4.25 -13.59 8.29
C LEU A 318 4.14 -13.89 9.79
N LEU A 319 4.76 -14.98 10.22
CA LEU A 319 4.95 -15.33 11.61
C LEU A 319 6.43 -15.65 11.84
N ASN A 320 7.00 -15.07 12.90
CA ASN A 320 8.40 -15.28 13.26
C ASN A 320 8.63 -16.71 13.75
N ARG A 321 9.67 -17.37 13.21
CA ARG A 321 10.03 -18.75 13.59
C ARG A 321 10.52 -18.86 15.04
N THR A 322 11.06 -17.79 15.61
CA THR A 322 11.42 -17.75 17.03
C THR A 322 10.19 -17.94 17.90
N ARG A 323 9.05 -17.32 17.56
CA ARG A 323 7.79 -17.48 18.31
C ARG A 323 7.24 -18.91 18.23
N LEU A 324 7.39 -19.55 17.07
CA LEU A 324 7.03 -20.96 16.89
C LEU A 324 7.88 -21.88 17.78
N ARG A 325 9.21 -21.67 17.80
CA ARG A 325 10.14 -22.42 18.65
C ARG A 325 9.86 -22.23 20.14
N GLU A 326 9.66 -20.98 20.57
CA GLU A 326 9.33 -20.63 21.96
C GLU A 326 8.10 -21.36 22.48
N ARG A 327 7.12 -21.63 21.60
CA ARG A 327 5.87 -22.31 21.97
C ARG A 327 5.83 -23.79 21.57
N ASN A 328 6.93 -24.32 21.04
CA ASN A 328 7.02 -25.69 20.51
C ASN A 328 5.88 -26.04 19.52
N VAL A 329 5.56 -25.11 18.62
CA VAL A 329 4.51 -25.28 17.60
C VAL A 329 5.17 -25.43 16.23
N SER A 330 4.79 -26.48 15.48
CA SER A 330 5.28 -26.66 14.11
C SER A 330 4.58 -25.69 13.14
N ALA A 331 5.23 -25.39 12.02
CA ALA A 331 4.72 -24.40 11.07
C ALA A 331 3.37 -24.81 10.45
N ASP A 332 3.12 -26.10 10.29
CA ASP A 332 1.87 -26.69 9.77
C ASP A 332 0.72 -26.67 10.79
N GLN A 333 1.02 -26.54 12.08
CA GLN A 333 0.05 -26.43 13.16
C GLN A 333 -0.39 -24.99 13.44
N VAL A 334 -0.38 -24.12 12.43
CA VAL A 334 -0.79 -22.71 12.58
C VAL A 334 -1.97 -22.40 11.67
N ALA A 335 -2.98 -21.74 12.20
CA ALA A 335 -4.12 -21.25 11.43
C ALA A 335 -4.51 -19.82 11.80
N LEU A 336 -5.13 -19.15 10.82
CA LEU A 336 -5.86 -17.91 11.04
C LEU A 336 -7.30 -18.25 11.44
N TYR A 337 -7.79 -17.64 12.51
CA TYR A 337 -9.17 -17.76 12.97
C TYR A 337 -9.88 -16.42 12.74
N ARG A 338 -11.13 -16.46 12.32
CA ARG A 338 -11.99 -15.30 12.12
C ARG A 338 -13.04 -15.21 13.21
N TYR A 339 -13.19 -14.05 13.83
CA TYR A 339 -14.30 -13.78 14.72
C TYR A 339 -15.58 -13.46 13.93
N THR A 340 -16.73 -13.93 14.39
CA THR A 340 -18.04 -13.61 13.81
C THR A 340 -18.90 -12.97 14.88
N THR A 341 -19.22 -11.69 14.72
CA THR A 341 -19.91 -10.89 15.73
C THR A 341 -21.34 -11.37 15.98
N GLN A 342 -22.03 -11.88 14.95
CA GLN A 342 -23.42 -12.35 15.02
C GLN A 342 -23.60 -13.47 16.05
N ASN A 343 -22.70 -14.45 16.04
CA ASN A 343 -22.76 -15.62 16.92
C ASN A 343 -21.71 -15.55 18.05
N GLN A 344 -20.90 -14.48 18.07
CA GLN A 344 -19.77 -14.28 18.98
C GLN A 344 -18.79 -15.47 19.02
N THR A 345 -18.55 -16.11 17.87
CA THR A 345 -17.71 -17.30 17.75
C THR A 345 -16.45 -17.04 16.93
N TRP A 346 -15.42 -17.86 17.19
CA TRP A 346 -14.20 -17.92 16.40
C TRP A 346 -14.25 -19.14 15.49
N THR A 347 -14.03 -18.94 14.19
CA THR A 347 -14.02 -20.02 13.20
C THR A 347 -12.65 -20.13 12.57
N ARG A 348 -12.09 -21.35 12.49
CA ARG A 348 -10.83 -21.61 11.80
C ARG A 348 -10.99 -21.36 10.30
N LEU A 349 -10.05 -20.62 9.71
CA LEU A 349 -9.97 -20.43 8.26
C LEU A 349 -9.01 -21.44 7.64
N ARG A 350 -9.26 -21.79 6.36
CA ARG A 350 -8.33 -22.57 5.56
C ARG A 350 -7.04 -21.76 5.40
N THR A 351 -5.98 -22.21 6.06
CA THR A 351 -4.68 -21.55 6.11
C THR A 351 -3.64 -22.47 5.47
N GLN A 352 -2.82 -21.92 4.58
CA GLN A 352 -1.80 -22.66 3.84
C GLN A 352 -0.45 -21.97 3.99
N ILE A 353 0.62 -22.76 4.10
CA ILE A 353 1.99 -22.24 4.05
C ILE A 353 2.33 -21.95 2.58
N GLN A 354 2.78 -20.73 2.29
CA GLN A 354 3.29 -20.38 0.97
C GLN A 354 4.79 -20.56 0.86
N THR A 355 5.52 -20.16 1.89
CA THR A 355 6.98 -20.15 1.87
C THR A 355 7.51 -20.15 3.30
N GLN A 356 8.68 -20.74 3.49
CA GLN A 356 9.41 -20.70 4.76
C GLN A 356 10.84 -20.27 4.49
N ASN A 357 11.37 -19.39 5.33
CA ASN A 357 12.79 -19.03 5.31
C ASN A 357 13.38 -19.18 6.72
N ALA A 358 14.63 -18.75 6.92
CA ALA A 358 15.31 -18.93 8.21
C ALA A 358 14.65 -18.16 9.37
N THR A 359 13.95 -17.06 9.10
CA THR A 359 13.43 -16.14 10.12
C THR A 359 11.90 -16.18 10.25
N HIS A 360 11.17 -16.46 9.17
CA HIS A 360 9.72 -16.36 9.10
C HIS A 360 9.08 -17.52 8.33
N VAL A 361 7.80 -17.75 8.63
CA VAL A 361 6.90 -18.56 7.81
C VAL A 361 5.83 -17.64 7.23
N ARG A 362 5.60 -17.74 5.92
CA ARG A 362 4.55 -17.01 5.19
C ARG A 362 3.33 -17.88 5.02
N TYR A 363 2.20 -17.40 5.49
CA TYR A 363 0.89 -18.06 5.42
C TYR A 363 -0.06 -17.28 4.53
N ARG A 364 -1.00 -17.98 3.90
CA ARG A 364 -2.15 -17.42 3.20
C ARG A 364 -3.43 -18.07 3.74
N ALA A 365 -4.42 -17.26 4.07
CA ALA A 365 -5.73 -17.69 4.51
C ALA A 365 -6.85 -17.06 3.68
N GLU A 366 -7.89 -17.81 3.39
CA GLU A 366 -9.11 -17.31 2.73
C GLU A 366 -10.19 -17.04 3.78
N SER A 367 -10.92 -15.96 3.61
CA SER A 367 -11.92 -15.47 4.55
C SER A 367 -13.14 -14.94 3.81
N PRO A 368 -14.37 -15.20 4.28
CA PRO A 368 -15.57 -14.67 3.65
C PRO A 368 -15.70 -13.14 3.77
N GLY A 369 -14.92 -12.48 4.63
CA GLY A 369 -14.96 -11.02 4.78
C GLY A 369 -13.97 -10.51 5.81
N LEU A 370 -13.99 -9.20 6.06
CA LEU A 370 -13.14 -8.53 7.04
C LEU A 370 -13.64 -8.77 8.47
N SER A 371 -12.74 -8.89 9.45
CA SER A 371 -13.12 -9.08 10.86
C SER A 371 -11.95 -8.82 11.81
N GLU A 372 -12.13 -9.19 13.08
CA GLU A 372 -11.06 -9.56 13.98
C GLU A 372 -10.54 -10.96 13.62
N PHE A 373 -9.23 -11.11 13.58
CA PHE A 373 -8.55 -12.37 13.32
C PHE A 373 -7.53 -12.69 14.41
N ALA A 374 -7.38 -13.97 14.71
CA ALA A 374 -6.38 -14.49 15.64
C ALA A 374 -5.46 -15.46 14.89
N VAL A 375 -4.15 -15.31 15.04
CA VAL A 375 -3.17 -16.29 14.58
C VAL A 375 -2.87 -17.21 15.75
N ALA A 376 -3.24 -18.48 15.68
CA ALA A 376 -3.08 -19.40 16.79
C ALA A 376 -2.68 -20.80 16.32
N ALA A 377 -2.15 -21.58 17.25
CA ALA A 377 -1.88 -22.99 17.00
C ALA A 377 -3.20 -23.74 16.75
N THR A 378 -3.15 -24.75 15.90
CA THR A 378 -4.24 -25.70 15.73
C THR A 378 -4.07 -26.80 16.74
N VAL A 379 -5.11 -27.02 17.55
CA VAL A 379 -5.24 -28.31 18.23
C VAL A 379 -5.66 -29.29 17.15
N ASP A 380 -4.75 -30.16 16.75
CA ASP A 380 -5.13 -31.36 16.00
C ASP A 380 -6.02 -32.19 16.92
N THR A 381 -7.34 -32.04 16.79
CA THR A 381 -8.27 -33.10 17.16
C THR A 381 -8.39 -34.05 15.96
N SER A 382 -7.25 -34.52 15.47
CA SER A 382 -7.17 -35.58 14.46
C SER A 382 -6.74 -36.86 15.16
N ALA A 383 -7.70 -37.77 15.29
CA ALA A 383 -7.56 -39.18 15.61
C ALA A 383 -7.17 -39.57 17.07
N VAL A 384 -8.13 -39.47 17.99
CA VAL A 384 -8.57 -40.74 18.58
C VAL A 384 -9.48 -41.34 17.52
N THR A 385 -8.90 -42.17 16.66
CA THR A 385 -9.70 -43.22 16.02
C THR A 385 -10.31 -43.96 17.19
N ALA A 386 -11.62 -43.75 17.40
CA ALA A 386 -12.41 -44.78 18.02
C ALA A 386 -12.16 -46.00 17.13
N THR A 387 -11.35 -46.93 17.63
CA THR A 387 -11.50 -48.31 17.22
C THR A 387 -12.93 -48.65 17.63
N GLU A 388 -13.88 -48.42 16.73
CA GLU A 388 -15.08 -49.24 16.72
C GLU A 388 -14.53 -50.66 16.53
N THR A 389 -14.33 -51.33 17.66
CA THR A 389 -14.32 -52.78 17.72
C THR A 389 -15.61 -53.19 17.04
N SER A 390 -15.51 -53.56 15.76
CA SER A 390 -16.53 -54.33 15.09
C SER A 390 -16.72 -55.57 15.96
N GLU A 391 -17.83 -55.59 16.68
CA GLU A 391 -18.41 -56.81 17.23
C GLU A 391 -18.40 -57.87 16.11
N PRO A 392 -17.88 -59.08 16.36
CA PRO A 392 -17.84 -60.11 15.33
C PRO A 392 -19.28 -60.45 14.92
N PRO A 393 -19.56 -60.73 13.63
CA PRO A 393 -20.83 -61.32 13.29
C PRO A 393 -20.91 -62.71 13.94
N GLU A 394 -21.77 -62.86 14.95
CA GLU A 394 -22.36 -64.16 15.24
C GLU A 394 -23.16 -64.58 14.01
N THR A 395 -22.66 -65.55 13.26
CA THR A 395 -23.49 -66.31 12.32
C THR A 395 -23.20 -67.78 12.50
N GLU A 396 -24.30 -68.47 12.77
CA GLU A 396 -24.48 -69.84 13.19
C GLU A 396 -23.82 -70.87 12.25
N THR A 397 -23.03 -71.76 12.83
CA THR A 397 -22.52 -72.95 12.15
C THR A 397 -23.62 -74.01 12.08
N THR A 398 -24.28 -74.15 10.92
CA THR A 398 -25.07 -75.35 10.62
C THR A 398 -24.14 -76.43 10.08
N SER A 399 -24.10 -77.53 10.84
CA SER A 399 -23.44 -78.81 10.58
C SER A 399 -23.86 -79.45 9.24
N THR A 400 -22.89 -79.90 8.43
CA THR A 400 -22.94 -81.15 7.65
C THR A 400 -21.58 -81.48 6.98
N GLY A 401 -20.95 -82.60 7.35
CA GLY A 401 -20.23 -83.48 6.39
C GLY A 401 -18.70 -83.34 6.13
N THR A 402 -17.88 -83.86 7.06
CA THR A 402 -16.63 -84.68 6.95
C THR A 402 -16.09 -85.13 5.56
N PRO A 403 -14.77 -85.45 5.35
CA PRO A 403 -13.50 -84.99 5.95
C PRO A 403 -12.41 -84.60 4.92
N GLY A 404 -11.37 -83.90 5.37
CA GLY A 404 -10.07 -83.88 4.69
C GLY A 404 -9.02 -83.06 5.44
N PHE A 405 -8.05 -83.75 6.05
CA PHE A 405 -6.65 -83.38 6.36
C PHE A 405 -6.33 -81.86 6.46
N SER A 406 -5.72 -81.28 7.49
CA SER A 406 -4.55 -81.74 8.25
C SER A 406 -4.05 -80.56 9.13
N VAL A 407 -3.69 -80.88 10.38
CA VAL A 407 -2.49 -80.42 11.13
C VAL A 407 -2.40 -79.00 11.73
N GLY A 408 -2.24 -78.98 13.06
CA GLY A 408 -1.33 -78.09 13.82
C GLY A 408 -2.00 -77.06 14.73
N ILE A 409 -2.38 -77.35 15.99
CA ILE A 409 -1.55 -77.24 17.22
C ILE A 409 -0.76 -75.90 17.22
N THR A 410 -0.97 -74.91 18.10
CA THR A 410 -0.62 -74.94 19.54
C THR A 410 -1.14 -73.69 20.28
N VAL A 411 -1.48 -73.92 21.54
CA VAL A 411 -1.88 -73.03 22.65
C VAL A 411 -0.79 -72.00 23.04
N PHE A 412 -1.18 -70.80 23.48
CA PHE A 412 -0.60 -70.18 24.70
C PHE A 412 -1.60 -69.23 25.39
N ALA A 413 -1.89 -69.56 26.65
CA ALA A 413 -2.58 -68.71 27.60
C ALA A 413 -1.62 -67.66 28.18
N LEU A 414 -2.11 -66.46 28.46
CA LEU A 414 -1.54 -65.62 29.52
C LEU A 414 -2.66 -64.91 30.29
N ILE A 415 -2.84 -65.38 31.52
CA ILE A 415 -3.58 -64.71 32.59
C ILE A 415 -2.63 -63.66 33.19
N VAL A 416 -3.06 -62.40 33.28
CA VAL A 416 -2.61 -61.50 34.36
C VAL A 416 -3.82 -60.75 34.90
N PHE A 417 -4.11 -61.09 36.14
CA PHE A 417 -5.05 -60.46 37.06
C PHE A 417 -4.30 -59.36 37.84
N LEU A 418 -5.01 -58.27 38.20
CA LEU A 418 -4.77 -57.29 39.30
C LEU A 418 -5.21 -55.90 38.80
N GLY A 419 -6.07 -55.12 39.45
CA GLY A 419 -6.71 -55.26 40.76
C GLY A 419 -7.91 -54.31 40.83
N ARG A 420 -8.82 -54.66 41.75
CA ARG A 420 -10.11 -54.01 42.00
C ARG A 420 -9.97 -52.57 42.52
N VAL A 421 -10.90 -51.76 42.04
CA VAL A 421 -11.34 -50.48 42.58
C VAL A 421 -12.25 -50.72 43.81
N TRP A 422 -12.10 -49.90 44.84
CA TRP A 422 -13.15 -49.08 45.49
C TRP A 422 -12.89 -48.85 46.98
N LEU A 423 -12.82 -47.57 47.34
CA LEU A 423 -13.09 -47.08 48.68
C LEU A 423 -14.50 -46.46 48.64
N ARG A 424 -15.36 -46.93 49.55
CA ARG A 424 -16.71 -46.49 49.92
C ARG A 424 -17.88 -47.01 49.09
#